data_AF-A0A239E659-F1
#
_entry.id   AF-A0A239E659-F1
#
_cell.length_a   1.000
_cell.length_b   1.000
_cell.length_c   1.000
_cell.angle_alpha   90.00
_cell.angle_beta   90.00
_cell.angle_gamma   90.00
#
_symmetry.space_group_name_H-M   'P 1'
#
loop_
_entity.id
_entity.type
_entity.pdbx_description
1 polymer ?
#
loop_
_entity_poly.entity_id
_entity_poly.type
_entity_poly.pdbx_seq_one_letter_code
_entity_poly.pdbx_strand_id
1 'polypeptide(L)'
;MNPALITRNQTWCAELIALGGGIHQDDGPLLTAEDEATQQADVERYLAMLDELPHNIDADVIAAVLWSLHSIEDYGIYQAAYSVLSQTEPALFGQVAARVLPDWLAKNGDHDSIQTALMGIVEDECQPAFLDGAKRWDDDERAIVRSALTRWLREDESWLPICEALGVAAPETTLDPIPDDWSADWKSAAETFRATGAVNLAWLDERDFAGNFDRVFALIELGHGERWRDVADLLNPLLVRRRKEIPRFIESLAALPADRRGRILAAIQRARPDTGTFLADLLRNVG
;
A
#
# COMPACT_ATOMS: atom_id res chain seq x y z
N MET A 1 -16.94 2.61 -37.57
CA MET A 1 -16.64 1.33 -36.90
C MET A 1 -17.85 0.41 -37.06
N ASN A 2 -17.65 -0.91 -37.18
CA ASN A 2 -18.74 -1.88 -37.40
C ASN A 2 -19.54 -2.10 -36.09
N PRO A 3 -20.87 -1.90 -36.05
CA PRO A 3 -21.69 -2.07 -34.85
C PRO A 3 -21.55 -3.44 -34.17
N ALA A 4 -21.37 -4.51 -34.96
CA ALA A 4 -21.20 -5.85 -34.41
C ALA A 4 -19.87 -6.03 -33.66
N LEU A 5 -18.82 -5.30 -34.05
CA LEU A 5 -17.54 -5.29 -33.34
C LEU A 5 -17.63 -4.50 -32.04
N ILE A 6 -18.42 -3.42 -32.02
CA ILE A 6 -18.68 -2.62 -30.80
C ILE A 6 -19.39 -3.48 -29.75
N THR A 7 -20.48 -4.13 -30.13
CA THR A 7 -21.26 -4.98 -29.21
C THR A 7 -20.42 -6.15 -28.68
N ARG A 8 -19.60 -6.78 -29.54
CA ARG A 8 -18.70 -7.84 -29.11
C ARG A 8 -17.69 -7.35 -28.06
N ASN A 9 -17.09 -6.18 -28.27
CA ASN A 9 -16.13 -5.61 -27.33
C ASN A 9 -16.80 -5.27 -25.98
N GLN A 10 -17.99 -4.69 -26.02
CA GLN A 10 -18.76 -4.39 -24.81
C GLN A 10 -19.15 -5.64 -24.01
N THR A 11 -19.58 -6.71 -24.67
CA THR A 11 -19.87 -7.98 -24.00
C THR A 11 -18.62 -8.59 -23.38
N TRP A 12 -17.50 -8.55 -24.10
CA TRP A 12 -16.22 -9.04 -23.59
C TRP A 12 -15.75 -8.24 -22.36
N CYS A 13 -15.82 -6.90 -22.40
CA CYS A 13 -15.47 -6.04 -21.26
C CYS A 13 -16.37 -6.32 -20.05
N ALA A 14 -17.68 -6.46 -20.27
CA ALA A 14 -18.63 -6.74 -19.20
C ALA A 14 -18.39 -8.13 -18.56
N GLU A 15 -18.08 -9.14 -19.37
CA GLU A 15 -17.73 -10.48 -18.90
C GLU A 15 -16.44 -10.43 -18.06
N LEU A 16 -15.40 -9.74 -18.52
CA LEU A 16 -14.14 -9.62 -17.79
C LEU A 16 -14.34 -8.98 -16.41
N ILE A 17 -15.09 -7.87 -16.35
CA ILE A 17 -15.41 -7.17 -15.10
C ILE A 17 -16.22 -8.07 -14.17
N ALA A 18 -17.21 -8.79 -14.70
CA ALA A 18 -18.05 -9.69 -13.91
C ALA A 18 -17.24 -10.87 -13.33
N LEU A 19 -16.36 -11.47 -14.13
CA LEU A 19 -15.49 -12.56 -13.68
C LEU A 19 -14.52 -12.09 -12.60
N GLY A 20 -13.80 -10.99 -12.85
CA GLY A 20 -12.86 -10.43 -11.87
C GLY A 20 -13.53 -10.03 -10.55
N GLY A 21 -14.75 -9.51 -10.61
CA GLY A 21 -15.56 -9.18 -9.44
C GLY A 21 -16.33 -10.30 -8.78
N GLY A 22 -16.39 -11.47 -9.42
CA GLY A 22 -17.00 -12.68 -8.88
C GLY A 22 -16.04 -13.54 -8.08
N ILE A 23 -14.74 -13.22 -8.06
CA ILE A 23 -13.72 -13.99 -7.34
C ILE A 23 -13.99 -13.90 -5.83
N HIS A 24 -14.10 -15.05 -5.18
CA HIS A 24 -14.31 -15.18 -3.75
C HIS A 24 -13.18 -14.52 -2.95
N GLN A 25 -13.56 -13.87 -1.85
CA GLN A 25 -12.66 -13.17 -0.95
C GLN A 25 -12.31 -14.07 0.24
N ASP A 26 -11.11 -13.96 0.79
CA ASP A 26 -10.65 -14.79 1.92
C ASP A 26 -11.46 -14.57 3.21
N ASP A 27 -12.11 -13.41 3.35
CA ASP A 27 -13.00 -13.08 4.47
C ASP A 27 -14.46 -13.56 4.25
N GLY A 28 -14.74 -14.17 3.09
CA GLY A 28 -16.02 -14.72 2.74
C GLY A 28 -16.37 -16.04 3.46
N PRO A 29 -17.64 -16.46 3.41
CA PRO A 29 -18.04 -17.78 3.91
C PRO A 29 -17.37 -18.88 3.08
N LEU A 30 -16.89 -19.94 3.75
CA LEU A 30 -16.30 -21.10 3.08
C LEU A 30 -17.20 -21.58 1.94
N LEU A 31 -16.59 -21.74 0.77
CA LEU A 31 -17.25 -22.26 -0.41
C LEU A 31 -17.58 -23.74 -0.25
N THR A 32 -18.64 -24.17 -0.93
CA THR A 32 -18.87 -25.59 -1.13
C THR A 32 -17.95 -26.11 -2.23
N ALA A 33 -17.73 -27.43 -2.30
CA ALA A 33 -16.92 -28.01 -3.37
C ALA A 33 -17.47 -27.73 -4.79
N GLU A 34 -18.78 -27.50 -4.91
CA GLU A 34 -19.41 -27.10 -6.18
C GLU A 34 -19.05 -25.64 -6.51
N ASP A 35 -19.18 -24.73 -5.54
CA ASP A 35 -18.84 -23.32 -5.70
C ASP A 35 -17.33 -23.12 -5.96
N GLU A 36 -16.46 -23.90 -5.30
CA GLU A 36 -15.01 -23.92 -5.57
C GLU A 36 -14.71 -24.32 -7.02
N ALA A 37 -15.40 -25.35 -7.54
CA ALA A 37 -15.22 -25.78 -8.91
C ALA A 37 -15.72 -24.74 -9.93
N THR A 38 -16.84 -24.08 -9.65
CA THR A 38 -17.33 -22.95 -10.46
C THR A 38 -16.35 -21.78 -10.43
N GLN A 39 -15.87 -21.38 -9.24
CA GLN A 39 -14.90 -20.30 -9.12
C GLN A 39 -13.61 -20.61 -9.89
N GLN A 40 -13.11 -21.85 -9.80
CA GLN A 40 -11.92 -22.25 -10.55
C GLN A 40 -12.13 -22.12 -12.06
N ALA A 41 -13.29 -22.53 -12.58
CA ALA A 41 -13.62 -22.37 -14.00
C ALA A 41 -13.73 -20.89 -14.41
N ASP A 42 -14.29 -20.04 -13.54
CA ASP A 42 -14.41 -18.59 -13.77
C ASP A 42 -13.02 -17.92 -13.78
N VAL A 43 -12.12 -18.32 -12.89
CA VAL A 43 -10.71 -17.86 -12.87
C VAL A 43 -9.97 -18.31 -14.13
N GLU A 44 -10.13 -19.56 -14.56
CA GLU A 44 -9.54 -20.05 -15.81
C GLU A 44 -10.06 -19.27 -17.02
N ARG A 45 -11.35 -18.96 -17.04
CA ARG A 45 -11.97 -18.13 -18.09
C ARG A 45 -11.41 -16.70 -18.08
N TYR A 46 -11.30 -16.08 -16.91
CA TYR A 46 -10.71 -14.75 -16.74
C TYR A 46 -9.28 -14.68 -17.27
N LEU A 47 -8.43 -15.64 -16.88
CA LEU A 47 -7.04 -15.70 -17.33
C LEU A 47 -6.92 -15.94 -18.83
N ALA A 48 -7.75 -16.84 -19.39
CA ALA A 48 -7.80 -17.07 -20.83
C ALA A 48 -8.21 -15.80 -21.61
N MET A 49 -9.17 -15.03 -21.10
CA MET A 49 -9.57 -13.77 -21.72
C MET A 49 -8.43 -12.75 -21.76
N LEU A 50 -7.62 -12.66 -20.71
CA LEU A 50 -6.44 -11.77 -20.67
C LEU A 50 -5.33 -12.24 -21.62
N ASP A 51 -5.09 -13.56 -21.72
CA ASP A 51 -4.09 -14.15 -22.62
C ASP A 51 -4.43 -13.97 -24.11
N GLU A 52 -5.72 -13.90 -24.44
CA GLU A 52 -6.21 -13.64 -25.80
C GLU A 52 -6.03 -12.18 -26.26
N LEU A 53 -5.67 -11.26 -25.36
CA LEU A 53 -5.55 -9.84 -25.71
C LEU A 53 -4.32 -9.56 -26.59
N PRO A 54 -4.48 -8.77 -27.66
CA PRO A 54 -3.35 -8.31 -28.45
C PRO A 54 -2.53 -7.28 -27.65
N HIS A 55 -1.26 -7.07 -28.00
CA HIS A 55 -0.42 -6.07 -27.34
C HIS A 55 -0.97 -4.63 -27.44
N ASN A 56 -1.76 -4.32 -28.47
CA ASN A 56 -2.33 -2.99 -28.71
C ASN A 56 -3.83 -2.97 -28.38
N ILE A 57 -4.16 -2.95 -27.09
CA ILE A 57 -5.54 -2.82 -26.61
C ILE A 57 -6.02 -1.35 -26.60
N ASP A 58 -7.33 -1.16 -26.68
CA ASP A 58 -7.96 0.16 -26.67
C ASP A 58 -8.33 0.64 -25.25
N ALA A 59 -8.80 1.89 -25.16
CA ALA A 59 -9.15 2.53 -23.89
C ALA A 59 -10.26 1.80 -23.09
N ASP A 60 -11.18 1.12 -23.77
CA ASP A 60 -12.32 0.45 -23.14
C ASP A 60 -11.87 -0.90 -22.56
N VAL A 61 -10.95 -1.59 -23.23
CA VAL A 61 -10.31 -2.80 -22.71
C VAL A 61 -9.42 -2.47 -21.51
N ILE A 62 -8.60 -1.42 -21.57
CA ILE A 62 -7.78 -0.99 -20.41
C ILE A 62 -8.67 -0.69 -19.20
N ALA A 63 -9.76 0.04 -19.42
CA ALA A 63 -10.71 0.35 -18.35
C ALA A 63 -11.35 -0.92 -17.78
N ALA A 64 -11.73 -1.88 -18.64
CA ALA A 64 -12.29 -3.15 -18.19
C ALA A 64 -11.29 -3.97 -17.37
N VAL A 65 -10.01 -3.99 -17.75
CA VAL A 65 -8.96 -4.65 -16.97
C VAL A 65 -8.84 -4.01 -15.59
N LEU A 66 -8.76 -2.68 -15.49
CA LEU A 66 -8.73 -1.97 -14.20
C LEU A 66 -9.99 -2.24 -13.35
N TRP A 67 -11.17 -2.22 -13.96
CA TRP A 67 -12.43 -2.52 -13.27
C TRP A 67 -12.59 -3.99 -12.86
N SER A 68 -11.87 -4.91 -13.52
CA SER A 68 -11.84 -6.32 -13.13
C SER A 68 -10.96 -6.60 -11.91
N LEU A 69 -10.14 -5.64 -11.50
CA LEU A 69 -9.37 -5.73 -10.27
C LEU A 69 -10.30 -5.55 -9.09
N HIS A 70 -10.21 -6.47 -8.14
CA HIS A 70 -10.96 -6.46 -6.89
C HIS A 70 -10.04 -6.60 -5.69
N SER A 71 -10.63 -6.47 -4.51
CA SER A 71 -9.95 -6.39 -3.23
C SER A 71 -9.55 -7.76 -2.65
N ILE A 72 -8.91 -8.64 -3.43
CA ILE A 72 -8.44 -9.95 -2.94
C ILE A 72 -6.95 -9.93 -2.56
N GLU A 73 -6.59 -10.77 -1.58
CA GLU A 73 -5.20 -11.05 -1.20
C GLU A 73 -4.54 -12.15 -2.08
N ASP A 74 -5.00 -12.36 -3.32
CA ASP A 74 -4.35 -13.28 -4.27
C ASP A 74 -3.66 -12.53 -5.42
N TYR A 75 -2.38 -12.25 -5.22
CA TYR A 75 -1.50 -11.62 -6.20
C TYR A 75 -1.36 -12.44 -7.50
N GLY A 76 -1.55 -13.76 -7.44
CA GLY A 76 -1.34 -14.65 -8.59
C GLY A 76 -2.35 -14.43 -9.70
N ILE A 77 -3.61 -14.14 -9.36
CA ILE A 77 -4.68 -13.98 -10.35
C ILE A 77 -4.50 -12.67 -11.16
N TYR A 78 -4.13 -11.59 -10.49
CA TYR A 78 -3.97 -10.29 -11.17
C TYR A 78 -2.62 -10.09 -11.85
N GLN A 79 -1.66 -10.99 -11.68
CA GLN A 79 -0.39 -10.90 -12.39
C GLN A 79 -0.58 -10.84 -13.91
N ALA A 80 -1.57 -11.58 -14.45
CA ALA A 80 -1.93 -11.50 -15.88
C ALA A 80 -2.46 -10.11 -16.25
N ALA A 81 -3.34 -9.53 -15.42
CA ALA A 81 -3.88 -8.20 -15.64
C ALA A 81 -2.79 -7.12 -15.59
N TYR A 82 -1.88 -7.17 -14.61
CA TYR A 82 -0.75 -6.25 -14.53
C TYR A 82 0.18 -6.37 -15.74
N SER A 83 0.44 -7.59 -16.21
CA SER A 83 1.22 -7.83 -17.43
C SER A 83 0.57 -7.18 -18.65
N VAL A 84 -0.75 -7.32 -18.81
CA VAL A 84 -1.51 -6.66 -19.89
C VAL A 84 -1.36 -5.14 -19.79
N LEU A 85 -1.59 -4.55 -18.62
CA LEU A 85 -1.50 -3.10 -18.42
C LEU A 85 -0.08 -2.57 -18.71
N SER A 86 0.97 -3.30 -18.31
CA SER A 86 2.37 -2.90 -18.54
C SER A 86 2.78 -2.83 -20.02
N GLN A 87 1.99 -3.42 -20.92
CA GLN A 87 2.27 -3.43 -22.36
C GLN A 87 1.49 -2.36 -23.13
N THR A 88 0.63 -1.61 -22.43
CA THR A 88 -0.20 -0.57 -23.05
C THR A 88 0.63 0.67 -23.37
N GLU A 89 0.13 1.49 -24.30
CA GLU A 89 0.78 2.76 -24.62
C GLU A 89 0.72 3.70 -23.40
N PRO A 90 1.86 4.24 -22.92
CA PRO A 90 1.94 4.98 -21.66
C PRO A 90 0.96 6.15 -21.55
N ALA A 91 0.81 6.96 -22.60
CA ALA A 91 -0.09 8.11 -22.54
C ALA A 91 -1.56 7.69 -22.51
N LEU A 92 -1.93 6.63 -23.23
CA LEU A 92 -3.26 6.03 -23.18
C LEU A 92 -3.55 5.44 -21.80
N PHE A 93 -2.59 4.73 -21.20
CA PHE A 93 -2.73 4.18 -19.86
C PHE A 93 -2.97 5.29 -18.83
N GLY A 94 -2.12 6.32 -18.82
CA GLY A 94 -2.27 7.47 -17.93
C GLY A 94 -3.64 8.15 -18.08
N GLN A 95 -4.12 8.35 -19.31
CA GLN A 95 -5.46 8.91 -19.57
C GLN A 95 -6.59 8.04 -19.00
N VAL A 96 -6.53 6.73 -19.25
CA VAL A 96 -7.58 5.81 -18.80
C VAL A 96 -7.56 5.64 -17.28
N ALA A 97 -6.38 5.55 -16.68
CA ALA A 97 -6.23 5.46 -15.24
C ALA A 97 -6.80 6.70 -14.53
N ALA A 98 -6.52 7.91 -15.05
CA ALA A 98 -7.09 9.14 -14.50
C ALA A 98 -8.63 9.16 -14.59
N ARG A 99 -9.20 8.57 -15.64
CA ARG A 99 -10.66 8.46 -15.80
C ARG A 99 -11.28 7.43 -14.85
N VAL A 100 -10.62 6.30 -14.62
CA VAL A 100 -11.18 5.16 -13.87
C VAL A 100 -11.00 5.31 -12.37
N LEU A 101 -9.86 5.86 -11.93
CA LEU A 101 -9.45 5.80 -10.53
C LEU A 101 -10.47 6.37 -9.52
N PRO A 102 -11.07 7.57 -9.73
CA PRO A 102 -12.00 8.11 -8.74
C PRO A 102 -13.23 7.22 -8.50
N ASP A 103 -13.88 6.78 -9.57
CA ASP A 103 -15.05 5.90 -9.50
C ASP A 103 -14.68 4.53 -8.92
N TRP A 104 -13.50 4.01 -9.28
CA TRP A 104 -13.02 2.74 -8.75
C TRP A 104 -12.84 2.82 -7.23
N LEU A 105 -12.18 3.88 -6.73
CA LEU A 105 -12.01 4.11 -5.29
C LEU A 105 -13.34 4.33 -4.58
N ALA A 106 -14.28 5.04 -5.21
CA ALA A 106 -15.59 5.31 -4.62
C ALA A 106 -16.40 4.03 -4.44
N LYS A 107 -16.26 3.07 -5.35
CA LYS A 107 -16.97 1.79 -5.31
C LYS A 107 -16.29 0.76 -4.41
N ASN A 108 -14.97 0.63 -4.50
CA ASN A 108 -14.23 -0.48 -3.92
C ASN A 108 -13.39 -0.09 -2.69
N GLY A 109 -13.25 1.20 -2.41
CA GLY A 109 -12.33 1.70 -1.38
C GLY A 109 -10.88 1.70 -1.86
N ASP A 110 -9.96 1.82 -0.90
CA ASP A 110 -8.52 1.77 -1.13
C ASP A 110 -8.02 0.33 -0.99
N HIS A 111 -7.28 -0.16 -1.99
CA HIS A 111 -6.77 -1.53 -2.00
C HIS A 111 -5.47 -1.68 -2.81
N ASP A 112 -4.60 -2.59 -2.38
CA ASP A 112 -3.28 -2.85 -2.96
C ASP A 112 -3.34 -3.27 -4.44
N SER A 113 -4.44 -3.87 -4.89
CA SER A 113 -4.61 -4.31 -6.28
C SER A 113 -4.69 -3.15 -7.26
N ILE A 114 -5.44 -2.09 -6.95
CA ILE A 114 -5.46 -0.90 -7.79
C ILE A 114 -4.16 -0.13 -7.67
N GLN A 115 -3.58 -0.02 -6.48
CA GLN A 115 -2.28 0.63 -6.28
C GLN A 115 -1.21 -0.03 -7.15
N THR A 116 -1.11 -1.37 -7.10
CA THR A 116 -0.15 -2.17 -7.89
C THR A 116 -0.38 -1.98 -9.38
N ALA A 117 -1.63 -2.05 -9.84
CA ALA A 117 -1.95 -1.86 -11.26
C ALA A 117 -1.56 -0.48 -11.77
N LEU A 118 -1.65 0.54 -10.91
CA LEU A 118 -1.36 1.92 -11.27
C LEU A 118 0.11 2.32 -11.03
N MET A 119 1.00 1.39 -10.65
CA MET A 119 2.43 1.68 -10.50
C MET A 119 3.07 2.18 -11.81
N GLY A 120 2.54 1.84 -12.98
CA GLY A 120 3.02 2.45 -14.23
C GLY A 120 2.84 3.97 -14.29
N ILE A 121 1.92 4.56 -13.50
CA ILE A 121 1.64 6.01 -13.50
C ILE A 121 2.77 6.81 -12.86
N VAL A 122 3.50 6.21 -11.91
CA VAL A 122 4.64 6.90 -11.28
C VAL A 122 5.86 6.96 -12.19
N GLU A 123 5.80 6.32 -13.37
CA GLU A 123 6.81 6.44 -14.43
C GLU A 123 6.59 7.71 -15.27
N ASP A 124 7.70 8.34 -15.68
CA ASP A 124 7.73 9.64 -16.38
C ASP A 124 6.87 9.66 -17.67
N GLU A 125 6.66 8.53 -18.34
CA GLU A 125 5.93 8.46 -19.61
C GLU A 125 4.40 8.46 -19.42
N CYS A 126 3.90 7.83 -18.36
CA CYS A 126 2.46 7.78 -18.04
C CYS A 126 1.98 9.02 -17.29
N GLN A 127 2.85 9.57 -16.43
CA GLN A 127 2.53 10.65 -15.49
C GLN A 127 1.89 11.89 -16.14
N PRO A 128 2.40 12.46 -17.25
CA PRO A 128 1.84 13.69 -17.81
C PRO A 128 0.39 13.52 -18.27
N ALA A 129 0.08 12.37 -18.85
CA ALA A 129 -1.24 12.05 -19.36
C ALA A 129 -2.25 11.82 -18.22
N PHE A 130 -1.82 11.16 -17.15
CA PHE A 130 -2.60 11.01 -15.93
C PHE A 130 -2.91 12.35 -15.26
N LEU A 131 -1.88 13.20 -15.07
CA LEU A 131 -2.05 14.50 -14.44
C LEU A 131 -2.90 15.46 -15.27
N ASP A 132 -2.86 15.38 -16.61
CA ASP A 132 -3.80 16.13 -17.44
C ASP A 132 -5.24 15.63 -17.27
N GLY A 133 -5.45 14.32 -17.23
CA GLY A 133 -6.73 13.70 -16.90
C GLY A 133 -7.29 14.21 -15.58
N ALA A 134 -6.45 14.22 -14.53
CA ALA A 134 -6.79 14.65 -13.18
C ALA A 134 -7.21 16.14 -13.06
N LYS A 135 -6.93 16.98 -14.06
CA LYS A 135 -7.46 18.36 -14.09
C LYS A 135 -8.98 18.40 -14.26
N ARG A 136 -9.58 17.33 -14.79
CA ARG A 136 -11.03 17.25 -15.05
C ARG A 136 -11.82 16.79 -13.83
N TRP A 137 -11.14 16.29 -12.79
CA TRP A 137 -11.80 15.83 -11.59
C TRP A 137 -12.53 16.95 -10.86
N ASP A 138 -13.69 16.63 -10.32
CA ASP A 138 -14.39 17.48 -9.37
C ASP A 138 -13.74 17.41 -7.97
N ASP A 139 -14.32 18.12 -7.00
CA ASP A 139 -13.77 18.21 -5.65
C ASP A 139 -13.88 16.89 -4.88
N ASP A 140 -14.93 16.11 -5.11
CA ASP A 140 -15.17 14.82 -4.43
C ASP A 140 -14.22 13.76 -4.98
N GLU A 141 -14.07 13.69 -6.31
CA GLU A 141 -13.10 12.84 -7.01
C GLU A 141 -11.66 13.16 -6.58
N ARG A 142 -11.31 14.45 -6.46
CA ARG A 142 -9.99 14.85 -5.94
C ARG A 142 -9.80 14.43 -4.49
N ALA A 143 -10.82 14.61 -3.65
CA ALA A 143 -10.72 14.29 -2.24
C ALA A 143 -10.47 12.79 -2.01
N ILE A 144 -11.20 11.92 -2.70
CA ILE A 144 -11.04 10.47 -2.56
C ILE A 144 -9.69 9.99 -3.07
N VAL A 145 -9.22 10.48 -4.23
CA VAL A 145 -7.91 10.13 -4.77
C VAL A 145 -6.77 10.62 -3.87
N ARG A 146 -6.85 11.85 -3.35
CA ARG A 146 -5.84 12.39 -2.41
C ARG A 146 -5.78 11.56 -1.11
N SER A 147 -6.92 11.06 -0.64
CA SER A 147 -6.96 10.19 0.53
C SER A 147 -6.20 8.88 0.29
N ALA A 148 -6.45 8.21 -0.85
CA ALA A 148 -5.73 6.99 -1.23
C ALA A 148 -4.23 7.24 -1.42
N LEU A 149 -3.86 8.29 -2.16
CA LEU A 149 -2.46 8.69 -2.37
C LEU A 149 -1.71 8.96 -1.05
N THR A 150 -2.38 9.50 -0.04
CA THR A 150 -1.78 9.72 1.29
C THR A 150 -1.40 8.41 1.98
N ARG A 151 -2.15 7.33 1.72
CA ARG A 151 -1.82 5.99 2.18
C ARG A 151 -0.71 5.39 1.33
N TRP A 152 -0.85 5.39 0.00
CA TRP A 152 0.13 4.80 -0.91
C TRP A 152 1.51 5.42 -0.76
N LEU A 153 1.59 6.74 -0.52
CA LEU A 153 2.86 7.43 -0.25
C LEU A 153 3.58 6.93 1.02
N ARG A 154 2.85 6.35 1.98
CA ARG A 154 3.46 5.73 3.18
C ARG A 154 4.05 4.37 2.88
N GLU A 155 3.50 3.67 1.90
CA GLU A 155 3.90 2.32 1.52
C GLU A 155 5.01 2.34 0.46
N ASP A 156 4.92 3.26 -0.50
CA ASP A 156 5.88 3.41 -1.60
C ASP A 156 6.10 4.90 -1.94
N GLU A 157 7.37 5.30 -1.92
CA GLU A 157 7.77 6.69 -2.14
C GLU A 157 7.70 7.15 -3.59
N SER A 158 7.63 6.21 -4.53
CA SER A 158 7.47 6.51 -5.95
C SER A 158 6.19 7.30 -6.25
N TRP A 159 5.20 7.28 -5.35
CA TRP A 159 3.99 8.10 -5.44
C TRP A 159 4.20 9.59 -5.16
N LEU A 160 5.36 10.01 -4.62
CA LEU A 160 5.62 11.39 -4.22
C LEU A 160 5.38 12.42 -5.36
N PRO A 161 5.86 12.23 -6.60
CA PRO A 161 5.65 13.20 -7.68
C PRO A 161 4.18 13.40 -8.02
N ILE A 162 3.38 12.33 -7.97
CA ILE A 162 1.93 12.38 -8.19
C ILE A 162 1.23 13.10 -7.04
N CYS A 163 1.63 12.79 -5.80
CA CYS A 163 1.13 13.45 -4.60
C CYS A 163 1.35 14.97 -4.64
N GLU A 164 2.58 15.41 -4.94
CA GLU A 164 2.93 16.82 -5.04
C GLU A 164 2.13 17.55 -6.13
N ALA A 165 2.04 16.95 -7.33
CA ALA A 165 1.30 17.52 -8.45
C ALA A 165 -0.20 17.67 -8.16
N LEU A 166 -0.76 16.74 -7.38
CA LEU A 166 -2.16 16.77 -6.96
C LEU A 166 -2.38 17.53 -5.66
N GLY A 167 -1.36 18.13 -5.05
CA GLY A 167 -1.50 18.94 -3.83
C GLY A 167 -1.77 18.12 -2.56
N VAL A 168 -1.37 16.84 -2.54
CA VAL A 168 -1.25 16.07 -1.29
C VAL A 168 -0.03 16.62 -0.56
N ALA A 169 -0.21 16.98 0.72
CA ALA A 169 0.88 17.51 1.52
C ALA A 169 1.98 16.45 1.66
N ALA A 170 3.19 16.79 1.19
CA ALA A 170 4.36 15.97 1.47
C ALA A 170 4.54 15.91 3.00
N PRO A 171 4.72 14.71 3.58
CA PRO A 171 4.89 14.57 5.01
C PRO A 171 6.21 15.23 5.45
N GLU A 172 6.16 16.14 6.43
CA GLU A 172 7.32 16.91 6.91
C GLU A 172 8.44 16.01 7.43
N THR A 173 9.49 15.75 6.66
CA THR A 173 10.58 14.89 7.12
C THR A 173 11.57 15.68 7.96
N THR A 174 11.97 15.12 9.11
CA THR A 174 13.04 15.65 9.95
C THR A 174 14.15 14.61 9.99
N LEU A 175 15.40 15.05 9.84
CA LEU A 175 16.58 14.20 10.03
C LEU A 175 17.34 14.72 11.25
N ASP A 176 17.14 14.06 12.38
CA ASP A 176 17.80 14.45 13.62
C ASP A 176 19.27 14.00 13.61
N PRO A 177 20.19 14.76 14.24
CA PRO A 177 21.53 14.25 14.48
C PRO A 177 21.47 13.01 15.39
N ILE A 178 22.31 12.01 15.10
CA ILE A 178 22.46 10.87 16.01
C ILE A 178 23.21 11.36 17.26
N PRO A 179 22.70 11.13 18.48
CA PRO A 179 23.33 11.64 19.69
C PRO A 179 24.77 11.13 19.89
N ASP A 180 25.67 12.04 20.25
CA ASP A 180 27.09 11.74 20.43
C ASP A 180 27.37 10.82 21.62
N ASP A 181 26.49 10.81 22.61
CA ASP A 181 26.59 10.02 23.84
C ASP A 181 26.07 8.59 23.69
N TRP A 182 25.45 8.25 22.56
CA TRP A 182 25.04 6.87 22.28
C TRP A 182 26.23 5.93 22.15
N SER A 183 26.03 4.69 22.60
CA SER A 183 26.99 3.61 22.39
C SER A 183 27.15 3.30 20.89
N ALA A 184 28.28 2.70 20.53
CA ALA A 184 28.61 2.41 19.13
C ALA A 184 27.57 1.53 18.44
N ASP A 185 26.97 0.59 19.16
CA ASP A 185 25.93 -0.29 18.62
C ASP A 185 24.60 0.46 18.37
N TRP A 186 24.22 1.42 19.21
CA TRP A 186 23.04 2.26 18.99
C TRP A 186 23.21 3.18 17.78
N LYS A 187 24.40 3.79 17.64
CA LYS A 187 24.76 4.62 16.48
C LYS A 187 24.70 3.79 15.19
N SER A 188 25.32 2.61 15.21
CA SER A 188 25.31 1.69 14.07
C SER A 188 23.91 1.24 13.67
N ALA A 189 23.01 1.02 14.64
CA ALA A 189 21.61 0.69 14.38
C ALA A 189 20.87 1.84 13.67
N ALA A 190 21.05 3.09 14.14
CA ALA A 190 20.45 4.26 13.51
C ALA A 190 20.96 4.50 12.08
N GLU A 191 22.28 4.42 11.88
CA GLU A 191 22.91 4.57 10.56
C GLU A 191 22.42 3.50 9.58
N THR A 192 22.36 2.25 10.03
CA THR A 192 21.93 1.13 9.19
C THR A 192 20.45 1.24 8.82
N PHE A 193 19.61 1.61 9.79
CA PHE A 193 18.19 1.86 9.55
C PHE A 193 17.99 2.99 8.52
N ARG A 194 18.73 4.11 8.65
CA ARG A 194 18.68 5.21 7.67
C ARG A 194 19.14 4.80 6.28
N ALA A 195 20.17 3.96 6.20
CA ALA A 195 20.72 3.53 4.92
C ALA A 195 19.84 2.51 4.19
N THR A 196 19.21 1.59 4.92
CA THR A 196 18.62 0.37 4.33
C THR A 196 17.22 0.02 4.81
N GLY A 197 16.70 0.70 5.84
CA GLY A 197 15.49 0.30 6.56
C GLY A 197 15.68 -0.96 7.43
N ALA A 198 16.88 -1.55 7.49
CA ALA A 198 17.09 -2.78 8.22
C ALA A 198 16.99 -2.56 9.75
N VAL A 199 16.15 -3.39 10.39
CA VAL A 199 15.79 -3.24 11.81
C VAL A 199 16.49 -4.23 12.73
N ASN A 200 17.22 -5.20 12.18
CA ASN A 200 17.89 -6.26 12.95
C ASN A 200 18.91 -5.69 13.97
N LEU A 201 19.59 -4.59 13.64
CA LEU A 201 20.53 -3.96 14.56
C LEU A 201 19.85 -3.21 15.71
N ALA A 202 18.55 -2.93 15.61
CA ALA A 202 17.78 -2.42 16.75
C ALA A 202 17.48 -3.54 17.78
N TRP A 203 17.64 -4.81 17.42
CA TRP A 203 17.28 -6.00 18.20
C TRP A 203 18.44 -7.00 18.33
N LEU A 204 19.62 -6.52 18.72
CA LEU A 204 20.84 -7.34 18.80
C LEU A 204 20.79 -8.48 19.82
N ASP A 205 20.15 -8.28 20.97
CA ASP A 205 20.10 -9.31 22.02
C ASP A 205 18.80 -10.11 21.93
N GLU A 206 18.82 -11.19 21.15
CA GLU A 206 17.65 -12.08 21.04
C GLU A 206 17.42 -12.94 22.30
N ARG A 207 18.42 -13.05 23.19
CA ARG A 207 18.32 -13.85 24.43
C ARG A 207 17.67 -13.04 25.55
N ASP A 208 18.00 -11.76 25.63
CA ASP A 208 17.28 -10.77 26.45
C ASP A 208 16.56 -9.76 25.54
N PHE A 209 15.43 -10.20 24.98
CA PHE A 209 14.67 -9.40 24.02
C PHE A 209 14.23 -8.05 24.59
N ALA A 210 13.88 -8.02 25.87
CA ALA A 210 13.45 -6.79 26.55
C ALA A 210 14.59 -5.81 26.81
N GLY A 211 15.83 -6.29 26.90
CA GLY A 211 17.02 -5.43 26.98
C GLY A 211 17.21 -4.50 25.77
N ASN A 212 16.51 -4.76 24.66
CA ASN A 212 16.57 -3.91 23.46
C ASN A 212 15.55 -2.76 23.45
N PHE A 213 14.57 -2.73 24.37
CA PHE A 213 13.43 -1.80 24.28
C PHE A 213 13.85 -0.34 24.31
N ASP A 214 14.78 0.04 25.20
CA ASP A 214 15.25 1.43 25.30
C ASP A 214 15.89 1.91 23.99
N ARG A 215 16.67 1.03 23.33
CA ARG A 215 17.26 1.34 22.02
C ARG A 215 16.18 1.52 20.96
N VAL A 216 15.19 0.63 20.92
CA VAL A 216 14.08 0.69 19.95
C VAL A 216 13.27 1.97 20.15
N PHE A 217 12.92 2.33 21.39
CA PHE A 217 12.23 3.59 21.68
C PHE A 217 13.04 4.81 21.25
N ALA A 218 14.34 4.83 21.56
CA ALA A 218 15.22 5.93 21.18
C ALA A 218 15.37 6.06 19.65
N LEU A 219 15.43 4.93 18.93
CA LEU A 219 15.43 4.93 17.47
C LEU A 219 14.10 5.44 16.90
N ILE A 220 12.95 5.04 17.45
CA ILE A 220 11.64 5.52 16.98
C ILE A 220 11.48 7.03 17.20
N GLU A 221 12.04 7.58 18.29
CA GLU A 221 11.98 9.01 18.59
C GLU A 221 12.80 9.87 17.61
N LEU A 222 13.82 9.31 16.96
CA LEU A 222 14.64 10.07 16.01
C LEU A 222 13.90 10.34 14.70
N GLY A 223 14.02 11.57 14.19
CA GLY A 223 13.76 11.88 12.80
C GLY A 223 14.76 11.15 11.89
N HIS A 224 14.26 10.36 10.93
CA HIS A 224 15.06 9.58 9.99
C HIS A 224 15.04 10.10 8.54
N GLY A 225 14.61 11.34 8.34
CA GLY A 225 14.52 11.93 6.99
C GLY A 225 13.58 11.13 6.10
N GLU A 226 14.07 10.70 4.94
CA GLU A 226 13.33 9.94 3.94
C GLU A 226 12.78 8.60 4.47
N ARG A 227 13.44 8.00 5.48
CA ARG A 227 13.05 6.72 6.09
C ARG A 227 11.98 6.82 7.17
N TRP A 228 11.28 7.95 7.28
CA TRP A 228 10.22 8.14 8.27
C TRP A 228 9.09 7.11 8.17
N ARG A 229 8.81 6.58 6.97
CA ARG A 229 7.78 5.56 6.70
C ARG A 229 8.11 4.22 7.34
N ASP A 230 9.39 3.88 7.38
CA ASP A 230 9.87 2.59 7.85
C ASP A 230 9.96 2.54 9.39
N VAL A 231 9.68 3.65 10.09
CA VAL A 231 9.83 3.75 11.54
C VAL A 231 8.99 2.71 12.28
N ALA A 232 7.78 2.42 11.78
CA ALA A 232 6.94 1.39 12.37
C ALA A 232 7.55 -0.02 12.22
N ASP A 233 8.41 -0.25 11.22
CA ASP A 233 9.04 -1.55 11.00
C ASP A 233 10.07 -1.91 12.06
N LEU A 234 10.55 -0.92 12.83
CA LEU A 234 11.35 -1.18 14.04
C LEU A 234 10.61 -2.07 15.04
N LEU A 235 9.29 -2.18 14.94
CA LEU A 235 8.45 -3.07 15.74
C LEU A 235 8.24 -4.46 15.12
N ASN A 236 8.64 -4.70 13.86
CA ASN A 236 8.36 -5.98 13.18
C ASN A 236 8.90 -7.20 13.93
N PRO A 237 10.13 -7.19 14.51
CA PRO A 237 10.59 -8.31 15.33
C PRO A 237 9.68 -8.60 16.55
N LEU A 238 9.11 -7.57 17.17
CA LEU A 238 8.15 -7.69 18.27
C LEU A 238 6.80 -8.24 17.76
N LEU A 239 6.22 -7.60 16.75
CA LEU A 239 4.85 -7.87 16.27
C LEU A 239 4.73 -9.18 15.49
N VAL A 240 5.79 -9.64 14.83
CA VAL A 240 5.76 -10.85 13.99
C VAL A 240 6.32 -12.06 14.72
N ARG A 241 7.47 -11.92 15.40
CA ARG A 241 8.24 -13.07 15.93
C ARG A 241 8.21 -13.23 17.44
N ARG A 242 7.94 -12.15 18.18
CA ARG A 242 8.04 -12.10 19.64
C ARG A 242 6.78 -11.54 20.31
N ARG A 243 5.60 -11.87 19.78
CA ARG A 243 4.29 -11.39 20.29
C ARG A 243 4.09 -11.60 21.79
N LYS A 244 4.67 -12.65 22.37
CA LYS A 244 4.63 -12.92 23.83
C LYS A 244 5.28 -11.82 24.68
N GLU A 245 6.18 -11.03 24.11
CA GLU A 245 6.89 -9.93 24.79
C GLU A 245 6.10 -8.61 24.73
N ILE A 246 4.99 -8.55 23.99
CA ILE A 246 4.16 -7.33 23.84
C ILE A 246 3.73 -6.77 25.20
N PRO A 247 3.20 -7.56 26.16
CA PRO A 247 2.79 -7.01 27.46
C PRO A 247 3.93 -6.25 28.15
N ARG A 248 5.13 -6.84 28.20
CA ARG A 248 6.32 -6.22 28.82
C ARG A 248 6.81 -4.99 28.05
N PHE A 249 6.70 -5.00 26.72
CA PHE A 249 6.99 -3.84 25.88
C PHE A 249 6.04 -2.68 26.18
N ILE A 250 4.74 -2.95 26.29
CA ILE A 250 3.73 -1.95 26.62
C ILE A 250 3.93 -1.41 28.04
N GLU A 251 4.24 -2.25 29.02
CA GLU A 251 4.58 -1.81 30.38
C GLU A 251 5.80 -0.86 30.38
N SER A 252 6.82 -1.21 29.60
CA SER A 252 8.04 -0.40 29.47
C SER A 252 7.77 0.94 28.77
N LEU A 253 6.93 0.93 27.72
CA LEU A 253 6.45 2.14 27.04
C LEU A 253 5.57 3.00 27.96
N ALA A 254 4.72 2.39 28.79
CA ALA A 254 3.87 3.07 29.75
C ALA A 254 4.68 3.76 30.86
N ALA A 255 5.81 3.17 31.25
CA ALA A 255 6.73 3.71 32.25
C ALA A 255 7.53 4.94 31.77
N LEU A 256 7.58 5.21 30.46
CA LEU A 256 8.25 6.39 29.92
C LEU A 256 7.51 7.70 30.31
N PRO A 257 8.24 8.83 30.41
CA PRO A 257 7.62 10.15 30.53
C PRO A 257 6.58 10.40 29.43
N ALA A 258 5.47 11.04 29.78
CA ALA A 258 4.33 11.26 28.88
C ALA A 258 4.75 11.88 27.53
N ASP A 259 5.67 12.84 27.55
CA ASP A 259 6.16 13.50 26.33
C ASP A 259 6.95 12.55 25.42
N ARG A 260 7.81 11.69 26.00
CA ARG A 260 8.55 10.67 25.23
C ARG A 260 7.59 9.67 24.60
N ARG A 261 6.66 9.15 25.41
CA ARG A 261 5.63 8.22 24.95
C ARG A 261 4.78 8.83 23.84
N GLY A 262 4.39 10.09 23.97
CA GLY A 262 3.64 10.83 22.96
C GLY A 262 4.39 10.93 21.63
N ARG A 263 5.69 11.22 21.65
CA ARG A 263 6.52 11.26 20.42
C ARG A 263 6.64 9.91 19.75
N ILE A 264 6.87 8.84 20.53
CA ILE A 264 6.97 7.47 20.00
C ILE A 264 5.67 7.09 19.28
N LEU A 265 4.53 7.28 19.95
CA LEU A 265 3.22 6.97 19.36
C LEU A 265 2.95 7.83 18.13
N ALA A 266 3.28 9.13 18.16
CA ALA A 266 3.10 10.01 17.02
C ALA A 266 3.95 9.59 15.82
N ALA A 267 5.21 9.20 16.03
CA ALA A 267 6.10 8.71 14.98
C ALA A 267 5.55 7.42 14.34
N ILE A 268 5.11 6.47 15.17
CA ILE A 268 4.50 5.21 14.68
C ILE A 268 3.19 5.48 13.96
N GLN A 269 2.27 6.27 14.54
CA GLN A 269 0.97 6.60 13.96
C GLN A 269 1.12 7.30 12.60
N ARG A 270 2.15 8.16 12.48
CA ARG A 270 2.47 8.83 11.23
C ARG A 270 2.91 7.83 10.17
N ALA A 271 3.83 6.92 10.50
CA ALA A 271 4.31 5.88 9.59
C ALA A 271 3.21 4.87 9.24
N ARG A 272 2.61 4.23 10.25
CA ARG A 272 1.50 3.27 10.14
C ARG A 272 0.40 3.55 11.18
N PRO A 273 -0.73 4.16 10.78
CA PRO A 273 -1.85 4.48 11.67
C PRO A 273 -2.42 3.31 12.46
N ASP A 274 -2.54 2.14 11.83
CA ASP A 274 -3.16 0.97 12.45
C ASP A 274 -2.26 0.43 13.57
N THR A 275 -0.95 0.36 13.34
CA THR A 275 0.04 0.01 14.36
C THR A 275 0.03 1.01 15.51
N GLY A 276 -0.03 2.31 15.22
CA GLY A 276 -0.10 3.35 16.25
C GLY A 276 -1.37 3.23 17.10
N THR A 277 -2.52 2.99 16.46
CA THR A 277 -3.82 2.79 17.13
C THR A 277 -3.79 1.53 18.01
N PHE A 278 -3.29 0.42 17.48
CA PHE A 278 -3.12 -0.84 18.22
C PHE A 278 -2.30 -0.64 19.51
N LEU A 279 -1.17 0.07 19.43
CA LEU A 279 -0.35 0.33 20.62
C LEU A 279 -1.03 1.28 21.61
N ALA A 280 -1.72 2.31 21.11
CA ALA A 280 -2.47 3.23 21.95
C ALA A 280 -3.60 2.52 22.71
N ASP A 281 -4.28 1.57 22.08
CA ASP A 281 -5.30 0.73 22.70
C ASP A 281 -4.73 -0.14 23.81
N LEU A 282 -3.60 -0.80 23.57
CA LEU A 282 -2.93 -1.59 24.59
C LEU A 282 -2.49 -0.74 25.78
N LEU A 283 -1.95 0.46 25.55
CA LEU A 283 -1.53 1.37 26.63
C LEU A 283 -2.70 1.84 27.49
N ARG A 284 -3.89 2.04 26.91
CA ARG A 284 -5.10 2.41 27.67
C ARG A 284 -5.55 1.31 28.63
N ASN A 285 -5.20 0.06 28.34
CA ASN A 285 -5.55 -1.12 29.14
C ASN A 285 -4.48 -1.49 30.18
N VAL A 286 -3.34 -0.79 30.21
CA VAL A 286 -2.35 -0.87 31.28
C VAL A 286 -2.73 0.14 32.36
N GLY A 287 -3.77 -0.23 33.12
CA GLY A 287 -4.27 0.48 34.30
C GLY A 287 -4.40 -0.45 35.49
#